data_AF-J1RY68-F1
#
_entry.id   AF-J1RY68-F1
#
_cell.length_a   1.000
_cell.length_b   1.000
_cell.length_c   1.000
_cell.angle_alpha   90.00
_cell.angle_beta   90.00
_cell.angle_gamma   90.00
#
_symmetry.space_group_name_H-M   'P 1'
#
loop_
_entity.id
_entity.type
_entity.pdbx_description
1 polymer ?
#
loop_
_entity_poly.entity_id
_entity_poly.type
_entity_poly.pdbx_seq_one_letter_code
_entity_poly.pdbx_strand_id
1 'polypeptide(L)'
;MLAAYFDHGLVLEPHLQNVLVCVDGDGMPAQVLFRDLEGTKLVPEHHTELLASLPEQVAAPMTYDAQRGWDRVVYCLLVNHVAEMLAALADLHPDTETELWAQVRRTLQTHADRYGCPPRLAALLAGVPLPAKANLLTRWERKADREAGYVRLPSPLAEAVLSGASRTDDTTPWSAR
;
A
#
# COMPACT_ATOMS: atom_id res chain seq x y z
N MET A 1 8.77 -0.81 1.53
CA MET A 1 8.00 -0.18 0.43
C MET A 1 8.04 1.35 0.49
N LEU A 2 7.52 2.01 1.53
CA LEU A 2 7.44 3.49 1.58
C LEU A 2 8.78 4.19 1.32
N ALA A 3 9.88 3.70 1.91
CA ALA A 3 11.24 4.20 1.63
C ALA A 3 11.63 4.07 0.14
N ALA A 4 11.29 2.96 -0.53
CA ALA A 4 11.56 2.80 -1.96
C ALA A 4 10.87 3.87 -2.79
N TYR A 5 9.65 4.27 -2.41
CA TYR A 5 8.93 5.33 -3.09
C TYR A 5 9.45 6.73 -2.72
N PHE A 6 9.53 7.07 -1.44
CA PHE A 6 9.86 8.43 -0.99
C PHE A 6 11.34 8.78 -1.16
N ASP A 7 12.24 7.84 -0.90
CA ASP A 7 13.68 8.12 -0.90
C ASP A 7 14.28 7.87 -2.29
N HIS A 8 13.73 6.91 -3.03
CA HIS A 8 14.30 6.45 -4.30
C HIS A 8 13.39 6.63 -5.52
N GLY A 9 12.17 7.15 -5.36
CA GLY A 9 11.26 7.34 -6.50
C GLY A 9 10.87 6.04 -7.22
N LEU A 10 10.96 4.89 -6.53
CA LEU A 10 10.59 3.58 -7.08
C LEU A 10 9.12 3.28 -6.80
N VAL A 11 8.36 3.08 -7.87
CA VAL A 11 6.96 2.68 -7.83
C VAL A 11 6.88 1.17 -8.07
N LEU A 12 6.95 0.41 -6.99
CA LEU A 12 6.72 -1.04 -7.02
C LEU A 12 5.21 -1.34 -7.03
N GLU A 13 4.86 -2.57 -7.40
CA GLU A 13 3.49 -3.08 -7.40
C GLU A 13 3.32 -4.20 -6.35
N PRO A 14 3.29 -3.89 -5.05
CA PRO A 14 3.29 -4.89 -3.98
C PRO A 14 1.90 -5.54 -3.76
N HIS A 15 1.16 -5.85 -4.82
CA HIS A 15 -0.08 -6.62 -4.73
C HIS A 15 0.20 -8.05 -4.25
N LEU A 16 -0.82 -8.79 -3.82
CA LEU A 16 -0.65 -10.12 -3.19
C LEU A 16 0.22 -11.07 -3.99
N GLN A 17 0.06 -11.11 -5.32
CA GLN A 17 0.89 -11.97 -6.16
C GLN A 17 2.38 -11.57 -6.19
N ASN A 18 2.75 -10.33 -5.92
CA ASN A 18 4.13 -9.84 -6.09
C ASN A 18 4.88 -9.70 -4.75
N VAL A 19 4.29 -10.21 -3.68
CA VAL A 19 4.92 -10.22 -2.36
C VAL A 19 5.02 -11.65 -1.84
N LEU A 20 6.22 -12.02 -1.41
CA LEU A 20 6.48 -13.26 -0.70
C LEU A 20 6.87 -12.92 0.75
N VAL A 21 6.12 -13.45 1.70
CA VAL A 21 6.48 -13.40 3.12
C VAL A 21 7.34 -14.62 3.42
N CYS A 22 8.62 -14.39 3.69
CA CYS A 22 9.54 -15.44 4.12
C CYS A 22 9.46 -15.57 5.63
N VAL A 23 9.25 -16.79 6.09
CA VAL A 23 9.14 -17.12 7.51
C VAL A 23 10.42 -17.77 8.03
N ASP A 24 10.68 -17.61 9.32
CA ASP A 24 11.76 -18.31 10.02
C ASP A 24 11.36 -19.76 10.39
N GLY A 25 12.21 -20.42 11.18
CA GLY A 25 12.00 -21.81 11.61
C GLY A 25 10.76 -22.01 12.50
N ASP A 26 10.25 -20.96 13.12
CA ASP A 26 9.05 -20.97 13.98
C ASP A 26 7.80 -20.55 13.20
N GLY A 27 7.93 -20.26 11.90
CA GLY A 27 6.83 -19.81 11.05
C GLY A 27 6.50 -18.32 11.17
N MET A 28 7.35 -17.54 11.83
CA MET A 28 7.13 -16.10 12.01
C MET A 28 7.65 -15.30 10.81
N PRO A 29 6.95 -14.23 10.36
CA PRO A 29 7.42 -13.38 9.28
C PRO A 29 8.79 -12.76 9.59
N ALA A 30 9.80 -13.13 8.81
CA ALA A 30 11.17 -12.65 8.99
C ALA A 30 11.57 -11.67 7.88
N GLN A 31 11.07 -11.87 6.65
CA GLN A 31 11.40 -11.03 5.50
C GLN A 31 10.23 -10.89 4.53
N VAL A 32 10.26 -9.82 3.74
CA VAL A 32 9.33 -9.57 2.66
C VAL A 32 10.14 -9.41 1.37
N LEU A 33 9.91 -10.29 0.40
CA LEU A 33 10.53 -10.22 -0.92
C LEU A 33 9.51 -9.71 -1.94
N PHE A 34 9.93 -8.72 -2.72
CA PHE A 34 9.19 -8.24 -3.88
C PHE A 34 9.65 -8.99 -5.12
N ARG A 35 8.70 -9.50 -5.92
CA ARG A 35 8.96 -10.15 -7.21
C ARG A 35 8.25 -9.43 -8.34
N ASP A 36 8.53 -9.87 -9.56
CA ASP A 36 7.97 -9.32 -10.80
C ASP A 36 8.20 -7.81 -10.92
N LEU A 37 9.41 -7.48 -11.39
CA LEU A 37 9.85 -6.09 -11.51
C LEU A 37 9.47 -5.47 -12.86
N GLU A 38 8.84 -6.21 -13.78
CA GLU A 38 8.40 -5.68 -15.08
C GLU A 38 7.41 -4.52 -14.89
N GLY A 39 6.57 -4.62 -13.86
CA GLY A 39 5.62 -3.58 -13.47
C GLY A 39 6.24 -2.31 -12.87
N THR A 40 7.52 -2.30 -12.52
CA THR A 40 8.18 -1.19 -11.80
C THR A 40 8.17 0.10 -12.61
N LYS A 41 7.89 1.23 -11.96
CA LYS A 41 7.98 2.58 -12.55
C LYS A 41 8.90 3.48 -11.74
N LEU A 42 9.39 4.53 -12.39
CA LEU A 42 10.27 5.54 -11.84
C LEU A 42 9.55 6.89 -11.80
N VAL A 43 9.75 7.62 -10.70
CA VAL A 43 9.32 9.01 -10.53
C VAL A 43 10.42 9.94 -11.10
N PRO A 44 10.13 10.77 -12.12
CA PRO A 44 11.14 11.57 -12.82
C PRO A 44 12.05 12.42 -11.94
N GLU A 45 11.49 12.98 -10.87
CA GLU A 45 12.17 13.88 -9.94
C GLU A 45 13.37 13.20 -9.26
N HIS A 46 13.39 11.86 -9.17
CA HIS A 46 14.51 11.09 -8.62
C HIS A 46 15.44 10.52 -9.70
N HIS A 47 15.03 10.51 -10.97
CA HIS A 47 15.68 9.76 -12.05
C HIS A 47 15.87 10.58 -13.34
N THR A 48 15.94 11.91 -13.23
CA THR A 48 15.92 12.81 -14.40
C THR A 48 17.02 12.50 -15.41
N GLU A 49 18.28 12.36 -14.95
CA GLU A 49 19.43 12.08 -15.82
C GLU A 49 19.32 10.69 -16.47
N LEU A 50 18.94 9.68 -15.69
CA LEU A 50 18.76 8.31 -16.18
C LEU A 50 17.68 8.26 -17.27
N LEU A 51 16.51 8.81 -17.01
CA LEU A 51 15.39 8.80 -17.94
C LEU A 51 15.70 9.61 -19.21
N ALA A 52 16.43 10.72 -19.10
CA ALA A 52 16.87 11.52 -20.24
C ALA A 52 17.92 10.81 -21.11
N SER A 53 18.68 9.86 -20.56
CA SER A 53 19.69 9.08 -21.29
C SER A 53 19.11 7.94 -22.13
N LEU A 54 17.84 7.57 -21.90
CA LEU A 54 17.18 6.45 -22.58
C LEU A 54 16.37 6.93 -23.80
N PRO A 55 16.19 6.08 -24.83
CA PRO A 55 15.22 6.36 -25.88
C PRO A 55 13.82 6.58 -25.31
N GLU A 56 13.07 7.55 -25.85
CA GLU A 56 11.74 7.92 -25.34
C GLU A 56 10.78 6.73 -25.23
N GLN A 57 10.79 5.84 -26.23
CA GLN A 57 9.98 4.61 -26.24
C GLN A 57 10.30 3.62 -25.10
N VAL A 58 11.46 3.75 -24.46
CA VAL A 58 11.88 2.97 -23.28
C VAL A 58 11.58 3.75 -21.99
N ALA A 59 11.92 5.04 -21.96
CA ALA A 59 11.70 5.88 -20.78
C ALA A 59 10.21 6.07 -20.46
N ALA A 60 9.37 6.31 -21.46
CA ALA A 60 7.96 6.65 -21.25
C ALA A 60 7.16 5.51 -20.57
N PRO A 61 7.25 4.23 -20.97
CA PRO A 61 6.56 3.13 -20.28
C PRO A 61 7.07 2.88 -18.85
N MET A 62 8.28 3.32 -18.52
CA MET A 62 8.89 3.18 -17.20
C MET A 62 8.57 4.35 -16.26
N THR A 63 7.94 5.42 -16.77
CA THR A 63 7.82 6.68 -16.03
C THR A 63 6.40 6.91 -15.56
N TYR A 64 6.22 7.13 -14.26
CA TYR A 64 4.96 7.63 -13.67
C TYR A 64 5.21 8.99 -13.02
N ASP A 65 4.28 9.92 -13.19
CA ASP A 65 4.25 11.10 -12.33
C ASP A 65 4.02 10.69 -10.87
N ALA A 66 4.39 11.58 -9.94
CA ALA A 66 4.33 11.30 -8.51
C ALA A 66 2.90 11.04 -7.99
N GLN A 67 1.84 11.56 -8.62
CA GLN A 67 0.48 11.26 -8.17
C GLN A 67 0.07 9.85 -8.58
N ARG A 68 0.28 9.50 -9.85
CA ARG A 68 -0.02 8.17 -10.40
C ARG A 68 0.82 7.08 -9.73
N GLY A 69 2.09 7.38 -9.46
CA GLY A 69 3.00 6.53 -8.68
C GLY A 69 2.44 6.25 -7.29
N TRP A 70 2.10 7.31 -6.55
CA TRP A 70 1.52 7.18 -5.22
C TRP A 70 0.20 6.41 -5.21
N ASP A 71 -0.71 6.69 -6.15
CA ASP A 71 -2.00 6.00 -6.20
C ASP A 71 -1.83 4.48 -6.42
N ARG A 72 -0.85 4.07 -7.24
CA ARG A 72 -0.52 2.64 -7.42
C ARG A 72 0.08 2.03 -6.16
N VAL A 73 1.02 2.71 -5.51
CA VAL A 73 1.62 2.21 -4.26
C VAL A 73 0.56 2.00 -3.19
N VAL A 74 -0.32 2.98 -2.97
CA VAL A 74 -1.38 2.91 -1.95
C VAL A 74 -2.40 1.83 -2.30
N TYR A 75 -2.86 1.77 -3.55
CA TYR A 75 -3.80 0.73 -3.96
C TYR A 75 -3.21 -0.68 -3.75
N CYS A 76 -2.02 -0.94 -4.28
CA CYS A 76 -1.43 -2.27 -4.22
C CYS A 76 -1.09 -2.68 -2.79
N LEU A 77 -0.57 -1.75 -1.98
CA LEU A 77 -0.17 -2.05 -0.61
C LEU A 77 -1.37 -2.13 0.34
N LEU A 78 -2.25 -1.14 0.37
CA LEU A 78 -3.28 -1.06 1.39
C LEU A 78 -4.59 -1.74 0.98
N VAL A 79 -5.02 -1.54 -0.27
CA VAL A 79 -6.33 -2.02 -0.71
C VAL A 79 -6.24 -3.45 -1.24
N ASN A 80 -5.28 -3.74 -2.11
CA ASN A 80 -5.17 -5.07 -2.73
C ASN A 80 -4.47 -6.09 -1.83
N HIS A 81 -3.60 -5.64 -0.91
CA HIS A 81 -2.80 -6.54 -0.09
C HIS A 81 -3.20 -6.50 1.38
N VAL A 82 -2.91 -5.42 2.10
CA VAL A 82 -3.11 -5.39 3.56
C VAL A 82 -4.57 -5.62 3.91
N ALA A 83 -5.53 -4.98 3.22
CA ALA A 83 -6.95 -5.20 3.49
C ALA A 83 -7.37 -6.67 3.36
N GLU A 84 -6.93 -7.38 2.33
CA GLU A 84 -7.24 -8.81 2.13
C GLU A 84 -6.61 -9.69 3.22
N MET A 85 -5.36 -9.39 3.61
CA MET A 85 -4.71 -10.08 4.71
C MET A 85 -5.43 -9.87 6.04
N LEU A 86 -5.86 -8.64 6.33
CA LEU A 86 -6.61 -8.34 7.55
C LEU A 86 -8.01 -8.96 7.52
N ALA A 87 -8.68 -8.95 6.36
CA ALA A 87 -9.98 -9.60 6.19
C ALA A 87 -9.88 -11.10 6.44
N ALA A 88 -8.85 -11.78 5.92
CA ALA A 88 -8.63 -13.21 6.17
C ALA A 88 -8.40 -13.52 7.67
N LEU A 89 -7.75 -12.62 8.41
CA LEU A 89 -7.59 -12.75 9.87
C LEU A 89 -8.91 -12.47 10.60
N ALA A 90 -9.66 -11.46 10.18
CA ALA A 90 -10.95 -11.11 10.75
C ALA A 90 -12.01 -12.21 10.51
N ASP A 91 -11.97 -12.91 9.37
CA ASP A 91 -12.85 -14.07 9.13
C ASP A 91 -12.67 -15.17 10.19
N LEU A 92 -11.45 -15.31 10.74
CA LEU A 92 -11.14 -16.24 11.82
C LEU A 92 -11.39 -15.62 13.20
N HIS A 93 -11.24 -14.30 13.32
CA HIS A 93 -11.36 -13.53 14.56
C HIS A 93 -12.14 -12.21 14.33
N PRO A 94 -13.49 -12.26 14.22
CA PRO A 94 -14.29 -11.14 13.70
C PRO A 94 -14.13 -9.81 14.44
N ASP A 95 -13.92 -9.86 15.75
CA ASP A 95 -13.81 -8.65 16.59
C ASP A 95 -12.46 -7.94 16.46
N THR A 96 -11.53 -8.45 15.64
CA THR A 96 -10.16 -7.92 15.55
C THR A 96 -9.93 -6.92 14.42
N GLU A 97 -10.85 -6.79 13.45
CA GLU A 97 -10.61 -6.00 12.23
C GLU A 97 -10.22 -4.53 12.52
N THR A 98 -10.95 -3.87 13.43
CA THR A 98 -10.67 -2.48 13.80
C THR A 98 -9.29 -2.33 14.45
N GLU A 99 -8.91 -3.27 15.32
CA GLU A 99 -7.62 -3.24 16.02
C GLU A 99 -6.46 -3.56 15.06
N LEU A 100 -6.68 -4.45 14.10
CA LEU A 100 -5.71 -4.71 13.02
C LEU A 100 -5.45 -3.46 12.18
N TRP A 101 -6.49 -2.72 11.79
CA TRP A 101 -6.33 -1.44 11.10
C TRP A 101 -5.67 -0.36 11.98
N ALA A 102 -5.97 -0.33 13.27
CA ALA A 102 -5.28 0.54 14.22
C ALA A 102 -3.77 0.21 14.28
N GLN A 103 -3.40 -1.07 14.26
CA GLN A 103 -2.00 -1.49 14.20
C GLN A 103 -1.31 -1.09 12.89
N VAL A 104 -2.01 -1.17 11.74
CA VAL A 104 -1.49 -0.65 10.46
C VAL A 104 -1.22 0.85 10.57
N ARG A 105 -2.17 1.62 11.11
CA ARG A 105 -1.99 3.07 11.31
C ARG A 105 -0.82 3.39 12.23
N ARG A 106 -0.68 2.70 13.36
CA ARG A 106 0.46 2.86 14.28
C ARG A 106 1.80 2.55 13.61
N THR A 107 1.83 1.53 12.75
CA THR A 107 3.03 1.16 11.99
C THR A 107 3.42 2.26 11.00
N LEU A 108 2.43 2.81 10.28
CA LEU A 108 2.64 3.95 9.36
C LEU A 108 3.09 5.21 10.12
N GLN A 109 2.51 5.50 11.28
CA GLN A 109 2.91 6.62 12.14
C GLN A 109 4.35 6.45 12.65
N THR A 110 4.71 5.27 13.13
CA THR A 110 6.08 4.97 13.58
C THR A 110 7.10 5.17 12.45
N HIS A 111 6.74 4.78 11.23
CA HIS A 111 7.57 5.06 10.06
C HIS A 111 7.69 6.57 9.80
N ALA A 112 6.58 7.31 9.85
CA ALA A 112 6.55 8.75 9.64
C ALA A 112 7.39 9.51 10.68
N ASP A 113 7.32 9.11 11.95
CA ASP A 113 8.08 9.73 13.04
C ASP A 113 9.59 9.50 12.88
N ARG A 114 9.97 8.33 12.36
CA ARG A 114 11.38 7.95 12.20
C ARG A 114 12.04 8.49 10.94
N TYR A 115 11.31 8.53 9.82
CA TYR A 115 11.87 8.83 8.49
C TYR A 115 11.30 10.10 7.88
N GLY A 116 10.38 10.77 8.56
CA GLY A 116 9.70 11.99 8.10
C GLY A 116 8.30 11.70 7.56
N CYS A 117 7.46 12.74 7.60
CA CYS A 117 6.05 12.67 7.21
C CYS A 117 5.79 13.58 6.00
N PRO A 118 6.17 13.18 4.77
CA PRO A 118 5.90 13.97 3.58
C PRO A 118 4.39 14.15 3.37
N PRO A 119 3.93 15.18 2.63
CA PRO A 119 2.50 15.52 2.53
C PRO A 119 1.58 14.36 2.13
N ARG A 120 2.06 13.44 1.28
CA ARG A 120 1.31 12.25 0.86
C ARG A 120 1.11 11.23 2.00
N LEU A 121 2.12 11.02 2.84
CA LEU A 121 2.01 10.15 4.02
C LEU A 121 1.15 10.81 5.09
N ALA A 122 1.30 12.13 5.29
CA ALA A 122 0.44 12.90 6.18
C ALA A 122 -1.04 12.83 5.78
N ALA A 123 -1.35 12.99 4.49
CA ALA A 123 -2.70 12.86 3.96
C ALA A 123 -3.28 11.44 4.18
N LEU A 124 -2.47 10.41 3.97
CA LEU A 124 -2.86 9.03 4.22
C LEU A 124 -3.21 8.79 5.70
N LEU A 125 -2.35 9.25 6.61
CA LEU A 125 -2.55 9.15 8.07
C LEU A 125 -3.75 9.99 8.57
N ALA A 126 -4.08 11.08 7.84
CA ALA A 126 -5.26 11.89 8.09
C ALA A 126 -6.56 11.24 7.58
N GLY A 127 -6.51 10.04 6.98
CA GLY A 127 -7.68 9.30 6.54
C GLY A 127 -8.25 9.76 5.19
N VAL A 128 -7.45 10.41 4.33
CA VAL A 128 -7.88 10.75 2.97
C VAL A 128 -8.31 9.47 2.20
N PRO A 129 -9.40 9.52 1.40
CA PRO A 129 -9.88 8.35 0.65
C PRO A 129 -8.81 7.64 -0.18
N LEU A 130 -8.82 6.31 -0.12
CA LEU A 130 -7.83 5.47 -0.78
C LEU A 130 -8.17 5.25 -2.27
N PRO A 131 -7.19 5.24 -3.17
CA PRO A 131 -7.37 4.79 -4.55
C PRO A 131 -7.67 3.28 -4.59
N ALA A 132 -8.69 2.90 -5.37
CA ALA A 132 -8.99 1.52 -5.71
C ALA A 132 -9.11 1.34 -7.22
N LYS A 133 -8.33 0.42 -7.80
CA LYS A 133 -8.34 0.17 -9.25
C LYS A 133 -9.71 -0.40 -9.64
N ALA A 134 -10.37 0.26 -10.59
CA ALA A 134 -11.71 -0.11 -11.02
C ALA A 134 -11.68 -1.28 -12.03
N ASN A 135 -11.23 -2.45 -11.60
CA ASN A 135 -11.01 -3.61 -12.47
C ASN A 135 -12.28 -3.99 -13.26
N LEU A 136 -13.43 -4.10 -12.59
CA LEU A 136 -14.69 -4.46 -13.26
C LEU A 136 -15.08 -3.44 -14.34
N LEU A 137 -15.05 -2.14 -14.02
CA LEU A 137 -15.38 -1.07 -14.98
C LEU A 137 -14.41 -1.06 -16.15
N THR A 138 -13.11 -1.21 -15.89
CA THR A 138 -12.08 -1.25 -16.95
C THR A 138 -12.34 -2.37 -17.95
N ARG A 139 -12.69 -3.57 -17.45
CA ARG A 139 -13.01 -4.73 -18.30
C ARG A 139 -14.34 -4.56 -19.04
N TRP A 140 -15.34 -4.00 -18.38
CA TRP A 140 -16.63 -3.69 -18.99
C TRP A 140 -16.48 -2.71 -20.16
N GLU A 141 -15.66 -1.67 -19.99
CA GLU A 141 -15.36 -0.67 -21.02
C GLU A 141 -14.37 -1.15 -22.09
N ARG A 142 -13.80 -2.35 -21.94
CA ARG A 142 -12.77 -2.92 -22.84
C ARG A 142 -11.54 -2.02 -23.02
N LYS A 143 -11.20 -1.25 -21.99
CA LYS A 143 -10.00 -0.41 -21.97
C LYS A 143 -8.77 -1.25 -21.64
N ALA A 144 -7.61 -0.78 -22.09
CA ALA A 144 -6.35 -1.40 -21.69
C ALA A 144 -6.10 -1.17 -20.19
N ASP A 145 -5.49 -2.13 -19.50
CA ASP A 145 -5.23 -2.04 -18.05
C ASP A 145 -4.42 -0.80 -17.62
N ARG A 146 -3.59 -0.27 -18.53
CA ARG A 146 -2.85 0.98 -18.32
C ARG A 146 -3.74 2.24 -18.25
N GLU A 147 -4.96 2.14 -18.76
CA GLU A 147 -6.01 3.17 -18.71
C GLU A 147 -6.99 2.94 -17.56
N ALA A 148 -6.77 1.92 -16.74
CA ALA A 148 -7.61 1.66 -15.57
C ALA A 148 -7.62 2.87 -14.64
N GLY A 149 -8.80 3.43 -14.45
CA GLY A 149 -9.02 4.51 -13.50
C GLY A 149 -9.01 4.02 -12.06
N TYR A 150 -8.79 4.96 -11.14
CA TYR A 150 -9.00 4.75 -9.71
C TYR A 150 -10.34 5.36 -9.29
N VAL A 151 -11.10 4.61 -8.51
CA VAL A 151 -12.19 5.16 -7.69
C VAL A 151 -11.65 5.44 -6.28
N ARG A 152 -12.34 6.27 -5.50
CA ARG A 152 -11.94 6.61 -4.12
C ARG A 152 -12.81 5.85 -3.12
N LEU A 153 -12.18 5.09 -2.24
CA LEU A 153 -12.82 4.39 -1.13
C LEU A 153 -12.61 5.14 0.19
N PRO A 154 -13.58 5.11 1.14
CA PRO A 154 -13.33 5.57 2.50
C PRO A 154 -12.08 4.94 3.09
N SER A 155 -11.28 5.70 3.84
CA SER A 155 -10.05 5.19 4.44
C SER A 155 -10.33 4.44 5.74
N PRO A 156 -9.87 3.19 5.90
CA PRO A 156 -9.93 2.48 7.18
C PRO A 156 -8.97 3.05 8.22
N LEU A 157 -8.05 3.94 7.82
CA LEU A 157 -7.12 4.63 8.72
C LEU A 157 -7.75 5.89 9.36
N ALA A 158 -8.96 6.28 8.94
CA ALA A 158 -9.62 7.47 9.47
C ALA A 158 -10.02 7.27 10.94
N GLU A 159 -9.85 8.30 11.77
CA GLU A 159 -10.22 8.26 13.20
C GLU A 159 -11.67 7.85 13.44
N ALA A 160 -12.59 8.27 12.57
CA ALA A 160 -14.00 7.89 12.67
C ALA A 160 -14.24 6.38 12.54
N VAL A 161 -13.38 5.66 11.82
CA VAL A 161 -13.44 4.19 11.69
C VAL A 161 -12.78 3.53 12.90
N LEU A 162 -11.64 4.07 13.36
CA LEU A 162 -10.85 3.47 14.43
C LEU A 162 -11.42 3.71 15.84
N SER A 163 -12.09 4.85 16.07
CA SER A 163 -12.71 5.19 17.36
C SER A 163 -13.89 4.28 17.75
N GLY A 164 -14.37 3.41 16.85
CA GLY A 164 -15.32 2.35 17.20
C GLY A 164 -14.74 1.28 18.13
N ALA A 165 -13.41 1.08 18.15
CA ALA A 165 -12.73 0.05 18.96
C ALA A 165 -12.56 0.42 20.43
N SER A 166 -12.44 1.70 20.78
CA SER A 166 -12.08 2.12 22.14
C SER A 166 -13.19 1.96 23.18
N ARG A 167 -14.34 1.38 22.83
CA ARG A 167 -15.44 1.07 23.76
C ARG A 167 -15.36 -0.35 24.33
N THR A 168 -14.44 -1.19 23.86
CA THR A 168 -14.27 -2.56 24.32
C THR A 168 -12.79 -2.88 24.40
N ASP A 169 -12.10 -2.42 25.43
CA ASP A 169 -10.80 -3.01 25.75
C ASP A 169 -10.64 -3.12 27.27
N ASP A 170 -11.01 -4.29 27.77
CA ASP A 170 -10.51 -4.88 28.99
C ASP A 170 -9.25 -5.65 28.59
N THR A 171 -8.10 -5.11 28.96
CA THR A 171 -6.78 -5.50 28.47
C THR A 171 -6.46 -6.97 28.75
N THR A 172 -6.47 -7.82 27.70
CA THR A 172 -5.82 -9.14 27.75
C THR A 172 -4.81 -9.24 26.61
N PRO A 173 -3.51 -9.44 26.88
CA PRO A 173 -2.51 -9.61 25.83
C PRO A 173 -2.77 -10.88 25.03
N TRP A 174 -2.72 -10.77 23.70
CA TRP A 174 -2.70 -11.88 22.75
C TRP A 174 -1.64 -12.93 23.14
N SER A 175 -2.06 -14.19 23.36
CA SER A 175 -1.17 -15.34 23.51
C SER A 175 -1.36 -16.27 22.31
N ALA A 176 -0.32 -16.43 21.49
CA ALA A 176 -0.27 -17.52 20.53
C ALA A 176 -0.15 -18.84 21.29
N ARG A 177 -1.12 -19.74 21.08
CA ARG A 177 -1.02 -21.17 21.39
C ARG A 177 -1.18 -21.96 20.11
#